data_AF-G4XPK4-F1
#
_entry.id   AF-G4XPK4-F1
#
_cell.length_a   1.000
_cell.length_b   1.000
_cell.length_c   1.000
_cell.angle_alpha   90.00
_cell.angle_beta   90.00
_cell.angle_gamma   90.00
#
_symmetry.space_group_name_H-M   'P 1'
#
loop_
_entity.id
_entity.type
_entity.pdbx_description
1 polymer ?
#
loop_
_entity_poly.entity_id
_entity_poly.type
_entity_poly.pdbx_seq_one_letter_code
_entity_poly.pdbx_strand_id
1 'polypeptide(L)'
;DGEVQVEDVDRVIDAAQAVPISSDQRLLHVLPQEFHIDSQEGIRDPLGMSGVRLEANVHLISGAANAVMNVEKCIRRCGLGVDGVILSQLASSHVCLSEDEKDLGVCIVDIGAGTTDMA
;
A
#
# COMPACT_ATOMS: atom_id res chain seq x y z
N ASP A 1 16.11 -8.07 -24.09
CA ASP A 1 14.88 -8.87 -24.21
C ASP A 1 13.79 -8.09 -23.51
N GLY A 2 12.68 -7.75 -24.19
CA GLY A 2 11.64 -6.83 -23.70
C GLY A 2 10.78 -7.40 -22.57
N GLU A 3 11.42 -8.12 -21.65
CA GLU A 3 10.83 -8.72 -20.46
C GLU A 3 10.88 -7.73 -19.31
N VAL A 4 9.79 -7.64 -18.57
CA VAL A 4 9.65 -6.81 -17.37
C VAL A 4 10.64 -7.28 -16.31
N GLN A 5 11.49 -6.36 -15.87
CA GLN A 5 12.41 -6.55 -14.75
C GLN A 5 11.88 -5.90 -13.47
N VAL A 6 12.52 -6.19 -12.33
CA VAL A 6 12.16 -5.59 -11.03
C VAL A 6 12.22 -4.07 -11.10
N GLU A 7 13.21 -3.51 -11.79
CA GLU A 7 13.35 -2.06 -11.95
C GLU A 7 12.21 -1.43 -12.76
N ASP A 8 11.60 -2.17 -13.69
CA ASP A 8 10.43 -1.70 -14.43
C ASP A 8 9.19 -1.65 -13.54
N VAL A 9 9.03 -2.65 -12.67
CA VAL A 9 7.95 -2.71 -11.67
C VAL A 9 8.07 -1.54 -10.69
N ASP A 10 9.25 -1.33 -10.12
CA ASP A 10 9.50 -0.22 -9.19
C ASP A 10 9.21 1.13 -9.85
N ARG A 11 9.68 1.31 -11.10
CA ARG A 11 9.49 2.55 -11.87
C ARG A 11 8.01 2.83 -12.16
N VAL A 12 7.22 1.82 -12.52
CA VAL A 12 5.80 2.03 -12.80
C VAL A 12 5.01 2.31 -11.54
N ILE A 13 5.37 1.68 -10.41
CA ILE A 13 4.77 1.98 -9.10
C ILE A 13 5.09 3.42 -8.70
N ASP A 14 6.34 3.85 -8.86
CA ASP A 14 6.79 5.23 -8.60
C ASP A 14 6.03 6.26 -9.45
N ALA A 15 5.83 5.96 -10.73
CA ALA A 15 5.04 6.81 -11.61
C ALA A 15 3.56 6.85 -11.19
N ALA A 16 2.98 5.69 -10.81
CA ALA A 16 1.58 5.59 -10.41
C ALA A 16 1.28 6.29 -9.07
N GLN A 17 2.24 6.34 -8.15
CA GLN A 17 2.10 7.06 -6.88
C GLN A 17 2.37 8.57 -6.99
N ALA A 18 2.87 9.07 -8.12
CA ALA A 18 3.24 10.48 -8.34
C ALA A 18 2.03 11.41 -8.55
N VAL A 19 1.04 11.29 -7.65
CA VAL A 19 -0.16 12.14 -7.64
C VAL A 19 -0.02 13.26 -6.59
N PRO A 20 -0.67 14.42 -6.77
CA PRO A 20 -0.65 15.47 -5.77
C PRO A 20 -1.33 15.03 -4.48
N ILE A 21 -0.56 14.93 -3.39
CA ILE A 21 -1.07 14.72 -2.03
C ILE A 21 -1.09 16.08 -1.33
N SER A 22 -2.23 16.40 -0.71
CA SER A 22 -2.37 17.65 0.04
C SER A 22 -1.34 17.73 1.16
N SER A 23 -0.81 18.93 1.44
CA SER A 23 0.26 19.15 2.43
C SER A 23 -0.12 18.76 3.87
N ASP A 24 -1.41 18.63 4.18
CA ASP A 24 -1.93 18.19 5.47
C ASP A 24 -2.06 16.66 5.57
N GLN A 25 -1.81 15.95 4.47
CA GLN A 25 -1.80 14.49 4.38
C GLN A 25 -0.36 13.98 4.22
N ARG A 26 -0.11 12.79 4.75
CA ARG A 26 1.11 12.03 4.55
C ARG A 26 0.75 10.70 3.91
N LEU A 27 1.42 10.35 2.82
CA LEU A 27 1.34 9.02 2.23
C LEU A 27 1.91 8.00 3.22
N LEU A 28 1.14 6.96 3.52
CA LEU A 28 1.49 5.89 4.45
C LEU A 28 1.85 4.61 3.71
N HIS A 29 1.02 4.20 2.73
CA HIS A 29 1.22 2.97 1.96
C HIS A 29 0.89 3.17 0.49
N VAL A 30 1.59 2.43 -0.36
CA VAL A 30 1.29 2.24 -1.79
C VAL A 30 1.12 0.76 -2.01
N LEU A 31 -0.08 0.34 -2.38
CA LEU A 31 -0.44 -1.06 -2.56
C LEU A 31 -0.78 -1.31 -4.03
N PRO A 32 0.11 -1.95 -4.82
CA PRO A 32 -0.22 -2.39 -6.17
C PRO A 32 -1.44 -3.30 -6.14
N GLN A 33 -2.42 -3.02 -7.00
CA GLN A 33 -3.65 -3.83 -7.14
C GLN A 33 -3.56 -4.73 -8.37
N GLU A 34 -3.18 -4.14 -9.49
CA GLU A 34 -3.01 -4.84 -10.76
C GLU A 34 -2.02 -4.08 -11.66
N PHE A 35 -1.46 -4.81 -12.61
CA PHE A 35 -0.60 -4.32 -13.67
C PHE A 35 -1.26 -4.56 -15.02
N HIS A 36 -0.96 -3.70 -15.98
CA HIS A 36 -1.39 -3.86 -17.36
C HIS A 36 -0.18 -3.89 -18.28
N ILE A 37 -0.15 -4.84 -19.21
CA ILE A 37 0.87 -4.96 -20.23
C ILE A 37 0.21 -4.89 -21.60
N ASP A 38 0.52 -3.84 -22.37
CA ASP A 38 -0.06 -3.54 -23.67
C ASP A 38 -1.61 -3.52 -23.66
N SER A 39 -2.27 -4.61 -24.07
CA SER A 39 -3.74 -4.75 -24.05
C SER A 39 -4.24 -5.78 -23.04
N GLN A 40 -3.35 -6.34 -22.24
CA GLN A 40 -3.68 -7.33 -21.22
C GLN A 40 -3.83 -6.63 -19.86
N GLU A 41 -5.01 -6.76 -19.27
CA GLU A 41 -5.37 -6.18 -17.98
C GLU A 41 -5.42 -7.25 -16.86
N GLY A 42 -5.49 -6.83 -15.59
CA GLY A 42 -5.68 -7.72 -14.44
C GLY A 42 -4.47 -8.59 -14.07
N ILE A 43 -3.24 -8.18 -14.41
CA ILE A 43 -2.03 -8.94 -14.12
C ILE A 43 -1.63 -8.71 -12.65
N ARG A 44 -1.50 -9.76 -11.85
CA ARG A 44 -1.03 -9.65 -10.44
C ARG A 44 0.49 -9.52 -10.33
N ASP A 45 1.24 -10.29 -11.11
CA ASP A 45 2.71 -10.28 -11.11
C ASP A 45 3.21 -10.20 -12.57
N PRO A 46 3.77 -9.04 -12.99
CA PRO A 46 4.23 -8.83 -14.35
C PRO A 46 5.67 -9.31 -14.60
N LEU A 47 6.41 -9.74 -13.57
CA LEU A 47 7.83 -10.07 -13.70
C LEU A 47 8.07 -11.20 -14.70
N GLY A 48 9.00 -10.97 -15.64
CA GLY A 48 9.30 -11.91 -16.72
C GLY A 48 8.28 -11.95 -17.86
N MET A 49 7.18 -11.19 -17.78
CA MET A 49 6.28 -11.02 -18.92
C MET A 49 6.89 -10.09 -19.97
N SER A 50 6.62 -10.35 -21.25
CA SER A 50 7.09 -9.50 -22.35
C SER A 50 6.05 -8.46 -22.72
N GLY A 51 6.49 -7.23 -23.01
CA GLY A 51 5.61 -6.16 -23.49
C GLY A 51 6.33 -4.86 -23.78
N VAL A 52 5.60 -3.90 -24.36
CA VAL A 52 6.15 -2.57 -24.68
C VAL A 52 5.74 -1.54 -23.66
N ARG A 53 4.50 -1.62 -23.16
CA ARG A 53 3.95 -0.70 -22.16
C ARG A 53 3.56 -1.45 -20.91
N LEU A 54 4.08 -0.99 -19.78
CA LEU A 54 3.72 -1.46 -18.44
C LEU A 54 3.03 -0.31 -17.69
N GLU A 55 1.85 -0.58 -17.15
CA GLU A 55 1.08 0.33 -16.30
C GLU A 55 0.76 -0.36 -14.97
N ALA A 56 0.53 0.42 -13.91
CA ALA A 56 0.19 -0.09 -12.59
C ALA A 56 -0.98 0.70 -12.00
N ASN A 57 -1.97 -0.04 -11.52
CA ASN A 57 -3.04 0.50 -10.68
C ASN A 57 -2.62 0.31 -9.23
N VAL A 58 -2.49 1.40 -8.49
CA VAL A 58 -2.05 1.40 -7.09
C VAL A 58 -3.11 2.02 -6.20
N HIS A 59 -3.29 1.44 -5.02
CA HIS A 59 -4.09 2.02 -3.95
C HIS A 59 -3.17 2.82 -3.02
N LEU A 60 -3.42 4.12 -2.92
CA LEU A 60 -2.68 5.02 -2.04
C LEU A 60 -3.42 5.20 -0.72
N ILE A 61 -2.74 4.92 0.39
CA ILE A 61 -3.28 5.14 1.74
C ILE A 61 -2.57 6.33 2.34
N SER A 62 -3.31 7.38 2.68
CA SER A 62 -2.80 8.56 3.37
C SER A 62 -3.49 8.80 4.71
N GLY A 63 -2.83 9.55 5.58
CA GLY A 63 -3.42 10.02 6.83
C GLY A 63 -2.98 11.42 7.19
N ALA A 64 -3.67 12.04 8.15
CA ALA A 64 -3.35 13.40 8.59
C ALA A 64 -1.89 13.50 9.08
N ALA A 65 -1.08 14.33 8.41
CA ALA A 65 0.35 14.44 8.66
C ALA A 65 0.64 14.82 10.13
N ASN A 66 -0.18 15.69 10.72
CA ASN A 66 -0.06 16.11 12.12
C ASN A 66 -0.29 14.95 13.10
N ALA A 67 -1.26 14.07 12.81
CA ALA A 67 -1.53 12.91 13.67
C ALA A 67 -0.34 11.96 13.69
N VAL A 68 0.20 11.63 12.51
CA VAL A 68 1.39 10.77 12.38
C VAL A 68 2.59 11.38 13.09
N MET A 69 2.84 12.67 12.88
CA MET A 69 3.96 13.39 13.50
C MET A 69 3.88 13.40 15.03
N ASN A 70 2.67 13.54 15.59
CA ASN A 70 2.48 13.52 17.05
C ASN A 70 2.84 12.16 17.65
N VAL A 71 2.42 11.07 17.00
CA VAL A 71 2.75 9.70 17.44
C VAL A 71 4.26 9.47 17.38
N GLU A 72 4.92 9.81 16.26
CA GLU A 72 6.37 9.65 16.14
C GLU A 72 7.15 10.47 17.18
N LYS A 73 6.72 11.71 17.46
CA LYS A 73 7.34 12.55 18.49
C LYS A 73 7.28 11.90 19.87
N CYS A 74 6.15 11.27 20.22
CA CYS A 74 6.02 10.53 21.48
C CYS A 74 7.03 9.38 21.56
N ILE A 75 7.20 8.60 20.49
CA ILE A 75 8.16 7.48 20.43
C ILE A 75 9.60 7.98 20.54
N ARG A 76 9.96 9.04 19.80
CA ARG A 76 11.30 9.65 19.86
C ARG A 76 11.67 10.18 21.24
N ARG A 77 10.69 10.69 22.01
CA ARG A 77 10.92 11.13 23.41
C ARG A 77 11.31 9.98 24.34
N CYS A 78 10.98 8.75 23.99
CA CYS A 78 11.42 7.55 24.68
C CYS A 78 12.83 7.08 24.24
N GLY A 79 13.51 7.83 23.37
CA GLY A 79 14.84 7.46 22.84
C GLY A 79 14.79 6.40 21.74
N LEU A 80 13.63 6.17 21.12
CA LEU A 80 13.43 5.15 20.08
C LEU A 80 13.27 5.79 18.68
N GLY A 81 13.72 5.05 17.66
CA GLY A 81 13.43 5.35 16.26
C GLY A 81 12.05 4.85 15.83
N VAL A 82 11.56 5.35 14.69
CA VAL A 82 10.36 4.83 14.02
C VAL A 82 10.77 4.44 12.61
N ASP A 83 10.70 3.14 12.32
CA ASP A 83 11.09 2.59 11.01
C ASP A 83 9.97 2.78 9.98
N GLY A 84 8.71 2.77 10.42
CA GLY A 84 7.55 2.93 9.55
C GLY A 84 6.25 3.09 10.34
N VAL A 85 5.19 3.46 9.62
CA VAL A 85 3.83 3.61 10.16
C VAL A 85 2.90 2.75 9.32
N ILE A 86 2.24 1.78 9.96
CA ILE A 86 1.34 0.85 9.29
C ILE A 86 -0.12 1.20 9.64
N LEU A 87 -1.01 1.17 8.65
CA LEU A 87 -2.44 1.30 8.87
C LEU A 87 -2.94 0.08 9.66
N SER A 88 -3.65 0.28 10.78
CA SER A 88 -4.04 -0.81 11.68
C SER A 88 -4.82 -1.91 10.94
N GLN A 89 -5.77 -1.53 10.09
CA GLN A 89 -6.60 -2.47 9.32
C GLN A 89 -5.76 -3.34 8.38
N LEU A 90 -4.70 -2.79 7.79
CA LEU A 90 -3.76 -3.53 6.93
C LEU A 90 -2.93 -4.52 7.75
N ALA A 91 -2.47 -4.12 8.93
CA ALA A 91 -1.75 -5.02 9.83
C ALA A 91 -2.66 -6.16 10.34
N SER A 92 -3.88 -5.82 10.76
CA SER A 92 -4.88 -6.78 11.24
C SER A 92 -5.28 -7.77 10.14
N SER A 93 -5.45 -7.32 8.88
CA SER A 93 -5.77 -8.21 7.77
C SER A 93 -4.65 -9.18 7.42
N HIS A 94 -3.39 -8.74 7.53
CA HIS A 94 -2.24 -9.61 7.32
C HIS A 94 -2.11 -10.71 8.38
N VAL A 95 -2.53 -10.47 9.61
CA VAL A 95 -2.43 -11.45 10.71
C VAL A 95 -3.64 -12.37 10.77
N CYS A 96 -4.83 -11.84 10.47
CA CYS A 96 -6.09 -12.55 10.70
C CYS A 96 -6.64 -13.29 9.48
N LEU A 97 -6.25 -12.92 8.25
CA LEU A 97 -6.81 -13.51 7.03
C LEU A 97 -5.80 -14.32 6.25
N SER A 98 -6.25 -15.44 5.72
CA SER A 98 -5.62 -16.15 4.61
C SER A 98 -5.84 -15.40 3.28
N GLU A 99 -5.00 -15.69 2.28
CA GLU A 99 -5.18 -15.13 0.93
C GLU A 99 -6.50 -15.58 0.29
N ASP A 100 -6.95 -16.82 0.54
CA ASP A 100 -8.22 -17.32 0.03
C ASP A 100 -9.42 -16.53 0.59
N GLU A 101 -9.40 -16.15 1.88
CA GLU A 101 -10.44 -15.31 2.49
C GLU A 101 -10.46 -13.90 1.90
N LYS A 102 -9.28 -13.34 1.61
CA LYS A 102 -9.17 -12.03 0.94
C LYS A 102 -9.73 -12.10 -0.48
N ASP A 103 -9.38 -13.14 -1.23
CA ASP A 103 -9.84 -13.33 -2.61
C ASP A 103 -11.35 -13.62 -2.70
N LEU A 104 -11.92 -14.33 -1.72
CA LEU A 104 -13.37 -14.59 -1.65
C LEU A 104 -14.18 -13.32 -1.31
N GLY A 105 -13.55 -12.36 -0.64
CA GLY A 105 -14.19 -11.17 -0.08
C GLY A 105 -14.64 -11.41 1.35
N VAL A 106 -14.05 -10.66 2.28
CA VAL A 106 -14.30 -10.75 3.72
C VAL A 106 -14.30 -9.34 4.31
N CYS A 107 -15.00 -9.18 5.43
CA CYS A 107 -14.99 -7.95 6.22
C CYS A 107 -14.28 -8.24 7.55
N ILE A 108 -13.30 -7.40 7.91
CA ILE A 108 -12.68 -7.42 9.22
C ILE A 108 -13.31 -6.34 10.09
N VAL A 109 -13.63 -6.69 11.33
CA VAL A 109 -14.02 -5.74 12.36
C VAL A 109 -13.00 -5.81 13.49
N ASP A 110 -12.19 -4.76 13.65
CA ASP A 110 -11.20 -4.62 14.70
C ASP A 110 -11.80 -3.79 15.85
N ILE A 111 -12.00 -4.42 17.01
CA ILE A 111 -12.68 -3.82 18.16
C ILE A 111 -11.64 -3.45 19.23
N GLY A 112 -11.27 -2.18 19.27
CA GLY A 112 -10.39 -1.60 20.27
C GLY A 112 -11.13 -1.04 21.48
N ALA A 113 -10.36 -0.51 22.43
CA ALA A 113 -10.92 0.08 23.66
C ALA A 113 -11.66 1.42 23.42
N GLY A 114 -11.32 2.14 22.35
CA GLY A 114 -11.89 3.46 22.04
C GLY A 114 -12.38 3.64 20.60
N THR A 115 -12.01 2.73 19.69
CA THR A 115 -12.42 2.74 18.29
C THR A 115 -12.81 1.34 17.85
N THR A 116 -13.74 1.26 16.90
CA THR A 116 -13.98 0.06 16.11
C THR A 116 -13.67 0.40 14.67
N ASP A 117 -12.77 -0.35 14.08
CA ASP A 117 -12.33 -0.17 12.70
C ASP A 117 -12.89 -1.29 11.84
N MET A 118 -13.24 -0.99 10.59
CA MET A 118 -13.76 -1.95 9.63
C MET A 118 -13.08 -1.76 8.29
N ALA A 119 -12.72 -2.87 7.63
CA ALA A 119 -12.12 -2.91 6.30
C ALA A 119 -12.65 -4.10 5.51
#